data_AF-A0A933L387-F1
#
_entry.id   AF-A0A933L387-F1
#
_cell.length_a   1.000
_cell.length_b   1.000
_cell.length_c   1.000
_cell.angle_alpha   90.00
_cell.angle_beta   90.00
_cell.angle_gamma   90.00
#
_symmetry.space_group_name_H-M   'P 1'
#
loop_
_entity.id
_entity.type
_entity.pdbx_description
1 polymer ?
#
loop_
_entity_poly.entity_id
_entity_poly.type
_entity_poly.pdbx_seq_one_letter_code
_entity_poly.pdbx_strand_id
1 'polypeptide(L)'
;MAGATLIDLSVGEIMTRWPATIGVFIDLELHCIGCPISPFHTLVEAAEEHGLAVETLTDAIEGEIARSGTTDSPASGRRRSAAIGAHRR
;
A
#
# COMPACT_ATOMS: atom_id res chain seq x y z
N MET A 1 17.72 8.47 -5.94
CA MET A 1 18.04 7.03 -5.88
C MET A 1 17.47 6.47 -4.57
N ALA A 2 16.15 6.28 -4.48
CA ALA A 2 15.46 5.75 -3.29
C ALA A 2 14.71 4.43 -3.56
N GLY A 3 14.39 4.12 -4.82
CA GLY A 3 13.63 2.92 -5.19
C GLY A 3 14.30 1.57 -4.91
N ALA A 4 15.63 1.50 -4.89
CA ALA A 4 16.35 0.25 -4.66
C ALA A 4 16.18 -0.31 -3.24
N THR A 5 15.73 0.50 -2.27
CA THR A 5 15.52 0.01 -0.90
C THR A 5 14.10 -0.45 -0.62
N LEU A 6 13.10 0.01 -1.38
CA LEU A 6 11.68 -0.22 -1.06
C LEU A 6 11.17 -1.56 -1.57
N ILE A 7 11.66 -1.97 -2.74
CA ILE A 7 11.29 -3.23 -3.39
C ILE A 7 11.68 -4.47 -2.54
N ASP A 8 12.77 -4.38 -1.78
CA ASP A 8 13.27 -5.45 -0.90
C ASP A 8 12.63 -5.47 0.49
N LEU A 9 11.86 -4.43 0.86
CA LEU A 9 11.14 -4.41 2.14
C LEU A 9 9.87 -5.24 2.04
N SER A 10 9.50 -5.86 3.16
CA SER A 10 8.19 -6.47 3.28
C SER A 10 7.09 -5.40 3.31
N VAL A 11 5.93 -5.76 2.78
CA VAL A 11 4.73 -4.94 2.85
C VAL A 11 4.43 -4.56 4.30
N GLY A 12 4.59 -5.51 5.24
CA GLY A 12 4.45 -5.25 6.68
C GLY A 12 5.43 -4.22 7.23
N GLU A 13 6.70 -4.28 6.83
CA GLU A 13 7.73 -3.30 7.23
C GLU A 13 7.40 -1.90 6.69
N ILE A 14 6.98 -1.81 5.42
CA ILE A 14 6.59 -0.54 4.80
C ILE A 14 5.39 0.09 5.52
N MET A 15 4.33 -0.69 5.78
CA MET A 15 3.15 -0.19 6.50
C MET A 15 3.47 0.20 7.95
N THR A 16 4.42 -0.48 8.60
CA THR A 16 4.84 -0.17 9.97
C THR A 16 5.63 1.15 10.02
N ARG A 17 6.57 1.34 9.08
CA ARG A 17 7.39 2.56 9.00
C ARG A 17 6.60 3.76 8.49
N TRP A 18 5.67 3.54 7.55
CA TRP A 18 4.86 4.58 6.92
C TRP A 18 3.38 4.17 6.87
N PRO A 19 2.62 4.30 7.97
CA PRO A 19 1.21 3.89 8.03
C PRO A 19 0.30 4.54 6.98
N ALA A 20 0.64 5.74 6.48
CA ALA A 20 -0.09 6.40 5.40
C ALA A 20 -0.13 5.57 4.10
N THR A 21 0.89 4.72 3.87
CA THR A 21 0.97 3.84 2.70
C THR A 21 -0.11 2.77 2.67
N ILE A 22 -0.73 2.43 3.80
CA ILE A 22 -1.88 1.51 3.88
C ILE A 22 -2.98 1.94 2.90
N GLY A 23 -3.19 3.26 2.77
CA GLY A 23 -4.15 3.80 1.83
C GLY A 23 -3.81 3.49 0.37
N VAL A 24 -2.54 3.47 0.01
CA VAL A 24 -2.07 3.11 -1.34
C VAL A 24 -2.38 1.65 -1.64
N PHE A 25 -2.05 0.74 -0.71
CA PHE A 25 -2.36 -0.68 -0.84
C PHE A 25 -3.88 -0.94 -0.99
N ILE A 26 -4.72 -0.22 -0.23
CA ILE A 26 -6.19 -0.28 -0.36
C ILE A 26 -6.67 0.26 -1.71
N ASP A 27 -6.08 1.35 -2.20
CA ASP A 27 -6.47 1.96 -3.47
C ASP A 27 -6.10 1.08 -4.67
N LEU A 28 -5.02 0.30 -4.55
CA LEU A 28 -4.56 -0.69 -5.52
C LEU A 28 -5.17 -2.09 -5.31
N GLU A 29 -6.14 -2.23 -4.40
CA GLU A 29 -6.83 -3.49 -4.09
C GLU A 29 -5.89 -4.65 -3.68
N LEU A 30 -4.75 -4.30 -3.07
CA LEU A 30 -3.81 -5.26 -2.51
C LEU A 30 -4.35 -5.82 -1.19
N HIS A 31 -4.84 -7.06 -1.23
CA HIS A 31 -5.45 -7.75 -0.10
C HIS A 31 -4.46 -8.18 1.00
N CYS A 32 -3.15 -8.00 0.76
CA CYS A 32 -2.07 -8.42 1.65
C CYS A 32 -2.10 -7.71 3.03
N ILE A 33 -2.77 -6.55 3.14
CA ILE A 33 -2.76 -5.68 4.34
C ILE A 33 -3.41 -6.28 5.58
N GLY A 34 -4.19 -7.36 5.44
CA GLY A 34 -4.86 -8.06 6.54
C GLY A 34 -4.34 -9.49 6.77
N CYS A 35 -3.38 -9.94 5.96
CA CYS A 35 -2.87 -11.31 6.04
C CYS A 35 -1.69 -11.40 7.03
N PRO A 36 -1.63 -12.40 7.93
CA PRO A 36 -0.52 -12.56 8.86
C PRO A 36 0.84 -12.83 8.17
N ILE A 37 0.85 -13.13 6.86
CA ILE A 37 2.08 -13.31 6.07
C ILE A 37 2.69 -12.00 5.57
N SER A 38 1.97 -10.87 5.65
CA SER A 38 2.42 -9.54 5.19
C SER A 38 3.84 -9.13 5.61
N PRO A 39 4.33 -9.39 6.85
CA PRO A 39 5.71 -9.03 7.23
C PRO A 39 6.80 -9.88 6.55
N PHE A 40 6.42 -10.97 5.87
CA PHE A 40 7.34 -11.85 5.13
C PHE A 40 7.23 -11.69 3.61
N HIS A 41 6.29 -10.88 3.14
CA HIS A 41 5.96 -10.73 1.73
C HIS A 41 6.50 -9.40 1.22
N THR A 42 7.45 -9.45 0.29
CA THR A 42 8.12 -8.27 -0.27
C THR A 42 7.20 -7.46 -1.16
N LEU A 43 7.58 -6.21 -1.43
CA LEU A 43 6.83 -5.35 -2.35
C LEU A 43 6.84 -5.91 -3.78
N VAL A 44 7.94 -6.54 -4.20
CA VAL A 44 8.04 -7.20 -5.52
C VAL A 44 7.07 -8.37 -5.61
N GLU A 45 7.08 -9.27 -4.63
CA GLU A 45 6.18 -10.43 -4.59
C GLU A 45 4.71 -9.99 -4.59
N ALA A 46 4.39 -8.90 -3.86
CA ALA A 46 3.04 -8.33 -3.85
C ALA A 46 2.62 -7.78 -5.23
N ALA A 47 3.55 -7.14 -5.95
CA ALA A 47 3.28 -6.68 -7.30
C ALA A 47 3.03 -7.86 -8.25
N GLU A 48 3.88 -8.89 -8.19
CA GLU A 48 3.76 -10.09 -9.04
C GLU A 48 2.48 -10.88 -8.79
N GLU A 49 2.13 -11.14 -7.52
CA GLU A 49 0.95 -11.92 -7.14
C GLU A 49 -0.36 -11.22 -7.57
N HIS A 50 -0.34 -9.89 -7.63
CA HIS A 50 -1.49 -9.08 -8.04
C HIS A 50 -1.42 -8.58 -9.49
N GLY A 51 -0.43 -9.00 -10.27
CA GLY A 51 -0.29 -8.62 -11.69
C GLY A 51 -0.05 -7.12 -11.91
N LEU A 52 0.58 -6.44 -10.96
CA LEU A 52 0.93 -5.03 -11.03
C LEU A 52 2.39 -4.88 -11.48
N ALA A 53 2.68 -3.78 -12.19
CA ALA A 53 4.06 -3.38 -12.42
C ALA A 53 4.67 -2.90 -11.09
N VAL A 54 5.85 -3.44 -10.74
CA VAL A 54 6.57 -3.09 -9.52
C VAL A 54 6.90 -1.60 -9.47
N GLU A 55 7.14 -0.99 -10.63
CA GLU A 55 7.40 0.43 -10.77
C GLU A 55 6.18 1.26 -10.37
N THR A 56 4.98 0.88 -10.84
CA THR A 56 3.72 1.55 -10.46
C THR A 56 3.48 1.50 -8.96
N LEU A 57 3.70 0.34 -8.34
CA LEU A 57 3.54 0.17 -6.90
C LEU A 57 4.59 0.99 -6.13
N THR A 58 5.86 0.93 -6.54
CA THR A 58 6.95 1.67 -5.91
C THR A 58 6.73 3.19 -5.99
N ASP A 59 6.37 3.72 -7.16
CA ASP A 59 6.11 5.14 -7.38
C ASP A 59 4.95 5.64 -6.52
N ALA A 60 3.88 4.86 -6.40
CA ALA A 60 2.73 5.21 -5.56
C ALA A 60 3.10 5.27 -4.08
N ILE A 61 3.92 4.33 -3.61
CA ILE A 61 4.41 4.27 -2.22
C ILE A 61 5.38 5.42 -1.95
N GLU A 62 6.38 5.65 -2.80
CA GLU A 62 7.31 6.77 -2.67
C GLU A 62 6.58 8.11 -2.68
N GLY A 63 5.57 8.27 -3.56
CA GLY A 63 4.73 9.46 -3.61
C GLY A 63 3.92 9.69 -2.33
N GLU A 64 3.39 8.64 -1.71
CA GLU A 64 2.72 8.75 -0.40
C GLU A 64 3.71 9.04 0.74
N ILE A 65 4.89 8.43 0.74
CA ILE A 65 5.94 8.72 1.73
C ILE A 65 6.36 10.19 1.63
N ALA A 66 6.55 10.72 0.42
CA ALA A 66 6.90 12.13 0.21
C ALA A 66 5.78 13.08 0.65
N ARG A 67 4.50 12.73 0.42
CA ARG A 67 3.34 13.54 0.86
C ARG A 67 3.10 13.47 2.36
N SER A 68 3.35 12.32 2.98
CA SER A 68 3.13 12.05 4.41
C SER A 68 4.31 12.47 5.29
N GLY A 69 5.44 12.88 4.71
CA GLY A 69 6.64 13.42 5.38
C GLY A 69 6.41 14.67 6.25
N THR A 70 5.16 15.04 6.51
CA THR A 70 4.75 16.04 7.49
C THR A 70 3.59 15.47 8.30
N THR A 71 3.92 15.01 9.52
CA THR A 71 3.02 14.71 10.64
C THR A 71 2.37 13.32 10.65
N ASP A 72 2.76 12.55 11.67
CA ASP A 72 2.02 11.46 12.32
C ASP A 72 0.52 11.81 12.40
N SER A 73 -0.28 11.28 11.46
CA SER A 73 -1.73 11.41 11.46
C SER A 73 -2.33 10.02 11.31
N PRO A 74 -3.19 9.59 12.26
CA PRO A 74 -3.82 8.29 12.17
C PRO A 74 -4.88 8.37 11.08
N ALA A 75 -4.71 7.57 10.03
CA ALA A 75 -5.80 7.19 9.11
C ALA A 75 -6.72 8.36 8.69
N SER A 76 -6.15 9.41 8.09
CA SER A 76 -6.95 10.50 7.51
C SER A 76 -7.74 10.00 6.29
N GLY A 77 -8.88 9.37 6.57
CA GLY A 77 -10.15 9.92 6.14
C GLY A 77 -10.38 10.05 4.64
N ARG A 78 -10.05 9.01 3.84
CA ARG A 78 -10.89 8.79 2.66
C ARG A 78 -12.27 8.39 3.16
N ARG A 79 -13.20 9.36 3.22
CA ARG A 79 -14.65 9.08 3.31
C ARG A 79 -15.05 8.33 2.04
N ARG A 80 -14.73 7.04 1.92
CA ARG A 80 -15.34 6.15 0.92
C ARG A 80 -16.76 5.84 1.37
N SER A 81 -17.61 6.86 1.33
CA SER A 81 -19.08 6.74 1.40
C SER A 81 -19.67 7.02 0.03
N ALA A 82 -19.13 6.36 -1.01
CA ALA A 82 -19.69 6.26 -2.35
C ALA A 82 -19.09 4.99 -2.97
N ALA A 83 -19.81 3.90 -3.26
CA ALA A 83 -21.23 3.63 -3.27
C ALA A 83 -21.48 2.19 -2.78
N ILE A 84 -22.39 2.01 -1.83
CA ILE A 84 -23.09 0.74 -1.67
C ILE A 84 -24.01 0.60 -2.90
N GLY A 85 -23.58 -0.15 -3.91
CA GLY A 85 -24.25 -0.18 -5.20
C GLY A 85 -24.00 -1.44 -6.01
N ALA A 86 -24.87 -2.41 -5.80
CA ALA A 86 -25.21 -3.50 -6.73
C ALA A 86 -24.20 -4.64 -6.95
N HIS A 87 -24.36 -5.70 -6.14
CA HIS A 87 -24.64 -7.01 -6.75
C HIS A 87 -25.65 -7.80 -5.90
N ARG A 88 -26.94 -7.68 -6.27
CA ARG A 88 -27.89 -8.76 -6.04
C ARG A 88 -27.84 -9.65 -7.27
N ARG A 89 -27.35 -10.87 -7.14
CA ARG A 89 -28.03 -12.12 -7.53
C ARG A 89 -27.22 -13.32 -7.10
#